data_AF-A0A165Z4E6-F1
#
_entry.id   AF-A0A165Z4E6-F1
#
_cell.length_a   1.000
_cell.length_b   1.000
_cell.length_c   1.000
_cell.angle_alpha   90.00
_cell.angle_beta   90.00
_cell.angle_gamma   90.00
#
_symmetry.space_group_name_H-M   'P 1'
#
loop_
_entity.id
_entity.type
_entity.pdbx_description
1 polymer ?
#
loop_
_entity_poly.entity_id
_entity_poly.type
_entity_poly.pdbx_seq_one_letter_code
_entity_poly.pdbx_strand_id
1 'polypeptide(L)'
;MPSEIHDACNAIIGSELVDELEEIHRCNRGSKFDRSIGDDGFTREELSLLHATLKNTFRPTWQRGPPLNFGCSAHGKLKADQWRTVIEFDVPIFLAQYWSYSDTEVLEDLRKRRRQMLRDSTMLLAAAVQWGTSDVTSRDHAAEYTRHMIAYLECILDLYPSFKLRPNHHAALHIGPFLVRFGPMRGWWMYPFERIIGILEKTNTNHKLGQMEKTMLESFCAAANLKALL
;
A
#
# COMPACT_ATOMS: atom_id res chain seq x y z
N MET A 1 42.39 -26.94 30.93
CA MET A 1 40.95 -26.79 30.65
C MET A 1 40.73 -25.42 29.98
N PRO A 2 40.62 -25.35 28.65
CA PRO A 2 40.16 -24.18 27.92
C PRO A 2 38.70 -24.41 27.46
N SER A 3 37.72 -23.52 27.69
CA SER A 3 37.42 -22.27 26.96
C SER A 3 35.97 -22.35 26.44
N GLU A 4 34.99 -22.05 27.30
CA GLU A 4 33.59 -21.82 26.90
C GLU A 4 33.38 -20.32 26.63
N ILE A 5 33.96 -19.81 25.55
CA ILE A 5 33.60 -18.52 24.98
C ILE A 5 33.71 -18.68 23.46
N HIS A 6 32.64 -19.12 22.81
CA HIS A 6 32.29 -18.81 21.41
C HIS A 6 31.09 -19.67 21.03
N ASP A 7 29.90 -19.07 20.90
CA ASP A 7 28.88 -19.42 19.88
C ASP A 7 27.54 -18.67 20.06
N ALA A 8 27.58 -17.38 20.40
CA ALA A 8 26.36 -16.55 20.49
C ALA A 8 26.29 -15.43 19.43
N CYS A 9 27.17 -15.41 18.41
CA CYS A 9 27.35 -14.23 17.57
C CYS A 9 27.30 -14.46 16.05
N ASN A 10 26.50 -15.43 15.58
CA ASN A 10 26.31 -15.67 14.13
C ASN A 10 24.85 -15.56 13.64
N ALA A 11 23.91 -15.12 14.48
CA ALA A 11 22.57 -14.78 14.00
C ALA A 11 22.65 -13.45 13.23
N ILE A 12 22.54 -13.51 11.91
CA ILE A 12 22.39 -12.32 11.06
C ILE A 12 21.08 -11.66 11.49
N ILE A 13 21.17 -10.43 12.00
CA ILE A 13 20.00 -9.63 12.38
C ILE A 13 19.04 -9.57 11.18
N GLY A 14 17.81 -10.07 11.34
CA GLY A 14 16.82 -10.14 10.26
C GLY A 14 16.72 -11.48 9.54
N SER A 15 17.43 -12.54 9.97
CA SER A 15 17.22 -13.91 9.45
C SER A 15 15.77 -14.38 9.60
N GLU A 16 15.13 -14.01 10.71
CA GLU A 16 13.72 -14.26 11.00
C GLU A 16 12.77 -13.61 9.99
N LEU A 17 13.14 -12.44 9.45
CA LEU A 17 12.35 -11.75 8.42
C LEU A 17 12.51 -12.42 7.05
N VAL A 18 13.69 -12.98 6.77
CA VAL A 18 13.95 -13.70 5.51
C VAL A 18 13.18 -15.02 5.50
N ASP A 19 13.18 -15.75 6.61
CA ASP A 19 12.43 -17.00 6.76
C ASP A 19 10.91 -16.78 6.64
N GLU A 20 10.38 -15.71 7.26
CA GLU A 20 8.99 -15.28 7.06
C GLU A 20 8.71 -14.99 5.58
N LEU A 21 9.55 -14.20 4.89
CA LEU A 21 9.37 -13.87 3.48
C LEU A 21 9.42 -15.09 2.54
N GLU A 22 10.22 -16.10 2.86
CA GLU A 22 10.30 -17.36 2.10
C GLU A 22 9.08 -18.27 2.31
N GLU A 23 8.57 -18.37 3.54
CA GLU A 23 7.31 -19.08 3.82
C GLU A 23 6.13 -18.42 3.11
N ILE A 24 6.10 -17.09 3.13
CA ILE A 24 5.14 -16.24 2.41
C ILE A 24 5.18 -16.49 0.90
N HIS A 25 6.37 -16.55 0.30
CA HIS A 25 6.54 -16.80 -1.12
C HIS A 25 6.10 -18.22 -1.51
N ARG A 26 6.27 -19.20 -0.63
CA ARG A 26 5.75 -20.56 -0.80
C ARG A 26 4.22 -20.59 -0.73
N CYS A 27 3.62 -19.89 0.24
CA CYS A 27 2.16 -19.84 0.40
C CYS A 27 1.47 -19.12 -0.77
N ASN A 28 2.08 -18.07 -1.33
CA ASN A 28 1.53 -17.32 -2.47
C ASN A 28 1.63 -18.05 -3.82
N ARG A 29 2.61 -18.96 -4.01
CA ARG A 29 2.77 -19.73 -5.26
C ARG A 29 1.65 -20.76 -5.50
N GLY A 30 0.95 -21.19 -4.45
CA GLY A 30 -0.16 -22.15 -4.54
C GLY A 30 -1.56 -21.51 -4.64
N SER A 31 -1.70 -20.21 -4.36
CA SER A 31 -2.99 -19.53 -4.35
C SER A 31 -3.40 -19.11 -5.77
N LYS A 32 -4.00 -20.02 -6.54
CA LYS A 32 -4.96 -19.59 -7.58
C LYS A 32 -5.97 -18.71 -6.86
N PHE A 33 -6.08 -17.45 -7.27
CA PHE A 33 -7.03 -16.48 -6.72
C PHE A 33 -8.42 -17.12 -6.74
N ASP A 34 -8.89 -17.61 -5.59
CA ASP A 34 -10.20 -18.20 -5.50
C ASP A 34 -11.20 -17.10 -5.85
N ARG A 35 -11.97 -17.30 -6.93
CA ARG A 35 -12.91 -16.30 -7.45
C ARG A 35 -14.20 -16.27 -6.63
N SER A 36 -14.10 -16.51 -5.32
CA SER A 36 -15.21 -16.45 -4.38
C SER A 36 -15.38 -15.08 -3.73
N ILE A 37 -14.80 -14.03 -4.32
CA ILE A 37 -15.27 -12.65 -4.07
C ILE A 37 -16.73 -12.64 -4.53
N GLY A 38 -17.66 -12.34 -3.61
CA GLY A 38 -19.10 -12.36 -3.87
C GLY A 38 -19.50 -11.48 -5.07
N ASP A 39 -20.77 -11.57 -5.48
CA ASP A 39 -21.36 -10.72 -6.54
C ASP A 39 -21.57 -9.25 -6.11
N ASP A 40 -20.79 -8.78 -5.13
CA ASP A 40 -20.82 -7.43 -4.58
C ASP A 40 -19.91 -6.45 -5.33
N GLY A 41 -19.18 -6.92 -6.34
CA GLY A 41 -18.33 -6.09 -7.20
C GLY A 41 -19.09 -5.02 -8.00
N PHE A 42 -18.33 -4.09 -8.58
CA PHE A 42 -18.86 -3.03 -9.43
C PHE A 42 -19.53 -3.60 -10.69
N THR A 43 -20.68 -3.05 -11.06
CA THR A 43 -21.26 -3.27 -12.39
C THR A 43 -20.51 -2.47 -13.46
N ARG A 44 -20.74 -2.78 -14.73
CA ARG A 44 -20.13 -2.06 -15.86
C ARG A 44 -20.55 -0.59 -15.87
N GLU A 45 -21.78 -0.32 -15.50
CA GLU A 45 -22.36 1.01 -15.40
C GLU A 45 -21.70 1.79 -14.27
N GLU A 46 -21.55 1.18 -13.09
CA GLU A 46 -20.86 1.79 -11.94
C GLU A 46 -19.39 2.08 -12.25
N LEU A 47 -18.67 1.18 -12.94
CA LEU A 47 -17.30 1.45 -13.39
C LEU A 47 -17.22 2.63 -14.36
N SER A 48 -18.19 2.74 -15.27
CA SER A 48 -18.25 3.86 -16.23
C SER A 48 -18.52 5.19 -15.51
N LEU A 49 -19.38 5.17 -14.49
CA LEU A 49 -19.63 6.31 -13.61
C LEU A 49 -18.38 6.69 -12.82
N LEU A 50 -17.64 5.71 -12.28
CA LEU A 50 -16.38 5.95 -11.59
C LEU A 50 -15.38 6.66 -12.52
N HIS A 51 -15.22 6.19 -13.76
CA HIS A 51 -14.34 6.85 -14.73
C HIS A 51 -14.77 8.28 -15.04
N ALA A 52 -16.08 8.53 -15.18
CA ALA A 52 -16.60 9.87 -15.38
C ALA A 52 -16.29 10.79 -14.17
N THR A 53 -16.49 10.29 -12.95
CA THR A 53 -16.16 11.02 -11.71
C THR A 53 -14.66 11.33 -11.63
N LEU A 54 -13.80 10.35 -11.91
CA LEU A 54 -12.34 10.53 -11.91
C LEU A 54 -11.87 11.62 -12.89
N LYS A 55 -12.53 11.71 -14.06
CA LYS A 55 -12.25 12.72 -15.09
C LYS A 55 -12.69 14.12 -14.68
N ASN A 56 -13.81 14.22 -13.95
CA ASN A 56 -14.37 15.50 -13.50
C ASN A 56 -13.83 15.97 -12.13
N THR A 57 -12.99 15.16 -11.48
CA THR A 57 -12.39 15.50 -10.18
C THR A 57 -11.26 16.51 -10.36
N PHE A 58 -11.44 17.71 -9.82
CA PHE A 58 -10.38 18.71 -9.72
C PHE A 58 -9.40 18.32 -8.61
N ARG A 59 -8.10 18.34 -8.92
CA ARG A 59 -7.04 17.94 -7.99
C ARG A 59 -5.97 19.04 -7.91
N PRO A 60 -5.31 19.22 -6.76
CA PRO A 60 -4.11 20.04 -6.68
C PRO A 60 -3.02 19.53 -7.63
N THR A 61 -2.20 20.43 -8.17
CA THR A 61 -1.17 20.10 -9.18
C THR A 61 -0.13 19.10 -8.69
N TRP A 62 0.11 19.03 -7.38
CA TRP A 62 1.05 18.11 -6.75
C TRP A 62 0.48 16.71 -6.53
N GLN A 63 -0.83 16.51 -6.66
CA GLN A 63 -1.48 15.22 -6.51
C GLN A 63 -1.81 14.61 -7.88
N ARG A 64 -1.04 13.59 -8.28
CA ARG A 64 -1.38 12.82 -9.47
C ARG A 64 -2.57 11.93 -9.15
N GLY A 65 -3.66 12.12 -9.89
CA GLY A 65 -4.81 11.23 -9.86
C GLY A 65 -4.49 9.84 -10.39
N PRO A 66 -5.37 8.86 -10.15
CA PRO A 66 -5.27 7.56 -10.79
C PRO A 66 -5.40 7.66 -12.30
N PRO A 67 -5.03 6.57 -12.99
CA PRO A 67 -5.40 6.39 -14.38
C PRO A 67 -6.90 6.52 -14.60
N LEU A 68 -7.29 7.21 -15.67
CA LEU A 68 -8.71 7.42 -15.99
C LEU A 68 -9.45 6.11 -16.31
N ASN A 69 -8.73 5.07 -16.70
CA ASN A 69 -9.25 3.72 -16.95
C ASN A 69 -8.99 2.77 -15.76
N PHE A 70 -8.97 3.31 -14.53
CA PHE A 70 -8.81 2.54 -13.30
C PHE A 70 -9.78 1.33 -13.25
N GLY A 71 -9.29 0.14 -12.95
CA GLY A 71 -10.09 -1.09 -12.94
C GLY A 71 -10.24 -1.78 -14.31
N CYS A 72 -9.75 -1.20 -15.41
CA CYS A 72 -9.64 -1.89 -16.69
C CYS A 72 -8.35 -2.72 -16.77
N SER A 73 -8.44 -3.94 -17.31
CA SER A 73 -7.29 -4.83 -17.54
C SER A 73 -6.20 -4.22 -18.45
N ALA A 74 -6.57 -3.28 -19.32
CA ALA A 74 -5.67 -2.63 -20.28
C ALA A 74 -4.62 -1.70 -19.65
N HIS A 75 -4.77 -1.25 -18.41
CA HIS A 75 -3.84 -0.27 -17.81
C HIS A 75 -2.54 -0.89 -17.28
N GLY A 76 -2.50 -2.20 -17.06
CA GLY A 76 -1.38 -2.85 -16.37
C GLY A 76 -1.41 -2.57 -14.85
N LYS A 77 -0.26 -2.74 -14.19
CA LYS A 77 -0.16 -2.65 -12.72
C LYS A 77 -0.09 -1.18 -12.27
N LEU A 78 -0.95 -0.80 -11.33
CA LEU A 78 -0.89 0.49 -10.67
C LEU A 78 0.36 0.60 -9.78
N LYS A 79 0.97 1.77 -9.76
CA LYS A 79 2.05 2.11 -8.83
C LYS A 79 1.49 2.37 -7.44
N ALA A 80 2.32 2.19 -6.42
CA ALA A 80 1.90 2.33 -5.02
C ALA A 80 1.33 3.73 -4.69
N ASP A 81 1.91 4.81 -5.23
CA ASP A 81 1.36 6.17 -5.07
C ASP A 81 -0.02 6.34 -5.74
N GLN A 82 -0.24 5.67 -6.88
CA GLN A 82 -1.56 5.69 -7.53
C GLN A 82 -2.59 4.94 -6.68
N TRP A 83 -2.24 3.79 -6.11
CA TRP A 83 -3.10 3.08 -5.16
C TRP A 83 -3.43 3.94 -3.94
N ARG A 84 -2.44 4.63 -3.37
CA ARG A 84 -2.65 5.53 -2.24
C ARG A 84 -3.66 6.61 -2.58
N THR A 85 -3.47 7.35 -3.68
CA THR A 85 -4.41 8.42 -4.08
C THR A 85 -5.84 7.90 -4.28
N VAL A 86 -5.99 6.73 -4.89
CA VAL A 86 -7.30 6.09 -5.13
C VAL A 86 -8.02 5.78 -3.81
N ILE A 87 -7.30 5.15 -2.88
CA ILE A 87 -7.86 4.67 -1.62
C ILE A 87 -8.06 5.82 -0.64
N GLU A 88 -7.24 6.87 -0.70
CA GLU A 88 -7.35 8.03 0.18
C GLU A 88 -8.58 8.87 -0.11
N PHE A 89 -9.04 8.94 -1.37
CA PHE A 89 -10.10 9.87 -1.76
C PHE A 89 -11.08 9.29 -2.79
N ASP A 90 -10.59 8.93 -3.99
CA ASP A 90 -11.46 8.73 -5.16
C ASP A 90 -12.48 7.58 -4.97
N VAL A 91 -12.02 6.41 -4.53
CA VAL A 91 -12.89 5.24 -4.37
C VAL A 91 -13.80 5.38 -3.15
N PRO A 92 -13.33 5.73 -1.95
CA PRO A 92 -14.23 5.87 -0.80
C PRO A 92 -15.36 6.85 -1.06
N ILE A 93 -15.07 8.02 -1.67
CA ILE A 93 -16.10 9.02 -1.98
C ILE A 93 -17.09 8.49 -3.02
N PHE A 94 -16.60 7.84 -4.07
CA PHE A 94 -17.48 7.22 -5.05
C PHE A 94 -18.42 6.20 -4.38
N LEU A 95 -17.88 5.32 -3.54
CA LEU A 95 -18.69 4.34 -2.82
C LEU A 95 -19.71 5.00 -1.87
N ALA A 96 -19.32 6.08 -1.19
CA ALA A 96 -20.22 6.84 -0.32
C ALA A 96 -21.40 7.46 -1.07
N GLN A 97 -21.17 7.93 -2.30
CA GLN A 97 -22.21 8.51 -3.14
C GLN A 97 -23.13 7.44 -3.72
N TYR A 98 -22.56 6.40 -4.32
CA TYR A 98 -23.31 5.45 -5.15
C TYR A 98 -23.85 4.22 -4.40
N TRP A 99 -23.22 3.84 -3.27
CA TRP A 99 -23.70 2.76 -2.40
C TRP A 99 -24.27 3.32 -1.10
N SER A 100 -25.06 4.39 -1.21
CA SER A 100 -25.89 4.91 -0.10
C SER A 100 -27.26 4.22 -0.14
N TYR A 101 -27.44 3.26 0.78
CA TYR A 101 -28.69 2.52 0.92
C TYR A 101 -29.38 2.90 2.24
N SER A 102 -30.71 2.89 2.25
CA SER A 102 -31.50 3.03 3.48
C SER A 102 -31.46 1.76 4.32
N ASP A 103 -31.75 1.89 5.62
CA ASP A 103 -31.78 0.74 6.54
C ASP A 103 -32.76 -0.34 6.09
N THR A 104 -33.91 0.04 5.55
CA THR A 104 -34.91 -0.90 4.99
C THR A 104 -34.32 -1.70 3.83
N GLU A 105 -33.65 -1.03 2.88
CA GLU A 105 -33.04 -1.70 1.72
C GLU A 105 -31.93 -2.68 2.13
N VAL A 106 -31.16 -2.33 3.15
CA VAL A 106 -30.08 -3.17 3.70
C VAL A 106 -30.63 -4.41 4.40
N LEU A 107 -31.78 -4.28 5.07
CA LEU A 107 -32.44 -5.42 5.73
C LEU A 107 -33.03 -6.40 4.72
N GLU A 108 -33.54 -5.90 3.60
CA GLU A 108 -34.22 -6.71 2.57
C GLU A 108 -33.27 -7.32 1.54
N ASP A 109 -32.16 -6.63 1.20
CA ASP A 109 -31.25 -7.04 0.13
C ASP A 109 -29.83 -7.31 0.66
N LEU A 110 -29.46 -8.60 0.67
CA LEU A 110 -28.14 -9.08 1.09
C LEU A 110 -26.99 -8.44 0.28
N ARG A 111 -27.18 -8.18 -1.02
CA ARG A 111 -26.15 -7.58 -1.87
C ARG A 111 -25.93 -6.13 -1.48
N LYS A 112 -27.00 -5.38 -1.22
CA LYS A 112 -26.90 -4.00 -0.71
C LYS A 112 -26.23 -3.94 0.65
N ARG A 113 -26.58 -4.85 1.56
CA ARG A 113 -25.90 -4.98 2.87
C ARG A 113 -24.40 -5.22 2.73
N ARG A 114 -24.00 -6.18 1.89
CA ARG A 114 -22.58 -6.48 1.63
C ARG A 114 -21.85 -5.29 1.02
N ARG A 115 -22.46 -4.60 0.05
CA ARG A 115 -21.90 -3.38 -0.56
C ARG A 115 -21.75 -2.23 0.44
N GLN A 116 -22.70 -2.08 1.36
CA GLN A 116 -22.61 -1.10 2.45
C GLN A 116 -21.42 -1.41 3.36
N MET A 117 -21.26 -2.66 3.78
CA MET A 117 -20.09 -3.10 4.57
C MET A 117 -18.78 -2.89 3.80
N LEU A 118 -18.75 -3.15 2.49
CA LEU A 118 -17.55 -2.94 1.67
C LEU A 118 -17.18 -1.46 1.54
N ARG A 119 -18.17 -0.58 1.40
CA ARG A 119 -17.98 0.88 1.47
C ARG A 119 -17.40 1.29 2.82
N ASP A 120 -17.97 0.80 3.91
CA ASP A 120 -17.52 1.15 5.26
C ASP A 120 -16.10 0.62 5.54
N SER A 121 -15.80 -0.61 5.10
CA SER A 121 -14.45 -1.19 5.09
C SER A 121 -13.46 -0.30 4.32
N THR A 122 -13.86 0.18 3.15
CA THR A 122 -13.03 1.05 2.32
C THR A 122 -12.76 2.40 2.99
N MET A 123 -13.73 2.95 3.71
CA MET A 123 -13.55 4.16 4.53
C MET A 123 -12.59 3.93 5.70
N LEU A 124 -12.68 2.78 6.37
CA LEU A 124 -11.73 2.40 7.44
C LEU A 124 -10.30 2.35 6.89
N LEU A 125 -10.10 1.74 5.72
CA LEU A 125 -8.80 1.71 5.08
C LEU A 125 -8.31 3.11 4.69
N ALA A 126 -9.18 3.96 4.13
CA ALA A 126 -8.85 5.34 3.79
C ALA A 126 -8.40 6.13 5.02
N ALA A 127 -9.12 6.00 6.13
CA ALA A 127 -8.77 6.63 7.40
C ALA A 127 -7.42 6.11 7.94
N ALA A 128 -7.19 4.80 7.89
CA ALA A 128 -5.90 4.22 8.28
C ALA A 128 -4.75 4.78 7.42
N VAL A 129 -4.92 4.87 6.10
CA VAL A 129 -3.92 5.47 5.20
C VAL A 129 -3.68 6.93 5.58
N GLN A 130 -4.71 7.71 5.85
CA GLN A 130 -4.58 9.12 6.24
C GLN A 130 -3.80 9.29 7.55
N TRP A 131 -4.13 8.53 8.60
CA TRP A 131 -3.41 8.56 9.88
C TRP A 131 -1.96 8.12 9.71
N GLY A 132 -1.71 7.06 8.94
CA GLY A 132 -0.38 6.49 8.75
C GLY A 132 0.54 7.33 7.85
N THR A 133 -0.03 8.12 6.94
CA THR A 133 0.72 8.97 5.99
C THR A 133 0.80 10.44 6.40
N SER A 134 0.27 10.78 7.58
CA SER A 134 0.38 12.12 8.16
C SER A 134 1.83 12.59 8.28
N ASP A 135 2.05 13.88 8.04
CA ASP A 135 3.34 14.55 8.23
C ASP A 135 3.73 14.70 9.71
N VAL A 136 2.75 14.53 10.60
CA VAL A 136 2.92 14.58 12.04
C VAL A 136 2.49 13.24 12.62
N THR A 137 3.19 12.80 13.67
CA THR A 137 2.79 11.61 14.41
C THR A 137 2.76 11.90 15.91
N SER A 138 1.88 11.20 16.59
CA SER A 138 1.80 11.14 18.04
C SER A 138 1.37 9.72 18.44
N ARG A 139 1.33 9.44 19.75
CA ARG A 139 0.76 8.18 20.25
C ARG A 139 -0.70 8.01 19.81
N ASP A 140 -1.44 9.11 19.73
CA ASP A 140 -2.83 9.10 19.26
C ASP A 140 -2.92 8.80 17.76
N HIS A 141 -2.03 9.35 16.93
CA HIS A 141 -1.98 8.99 15.50
C HIS A 141 -1.72 7.49 15.31
N ALA A 142 -0.77 6.94 16.06
CA ALA A 142 -0.46 5.52 16.02
C ALA A 142 -1.65 4.65 16.50
N ALA A 143 -2.33 5.08 17.57
CA ALA A 143 -3.51 4.38 18.07
C ALA A 143 -4.66 4.41 17.07
N GLU A 144 -4.96 5.58 16.48
CA GLU A 144 -6.00 5.72 15.47
C GLU A 144 -5.66 4.92 14.21
N TYR A 145 -4.41 4.96 13.73
CA TYR A 145 -3.97 4.10 12.63
C TYR A 145 -4.28 2.63 12.91
N THR A 146 -3.81 2.11 14.06
CA THR A 146 -3.96 0.70 14.42
C THR A 146 -5.44 0.33 14.58
N ARG A 147 -6.23 1.20 15.21
CA ARG A 147 -7.68 0.99 15.39
C ARG A 147 -8.40 0.84 14.05
N HIS A 148 -8.15 1.75 13.10
CA HIS A 148 -8.78 1.68 11.78
C HIS A 148 -8.28 0.49 10.95
N MET A 149 -6.99 0.16 11.02
CA MET A 149 -6.43 -0.97 10.28
C MET A 149 -6.98 -2.30 10.79
N ILE A 150 -7.10 -2.49 12.12
CA ILE A 150 -7.71 -3.69 12.70
C ILE A 150 -9.18 -3.80 12.26
N ALA A 151 -9.97 -2.73 12.43
CA ALA A 151 -11.37 -2.73 12.05
C ALA A 151 -11.58 -3.00 10.55
N TYR A 152 -10.69 -2.49 9.69
CA TYR A 152 -10.67 -2.81 8.25
C TYR A 152 -10.48 -4.31 8.02
N LEU A 153 -9.47 -4.92 8.65
CA LEU A 153 -9.17 -6.35 8.48
C LEU A 153 -10.28 -7.25 9.02
N GLU A 154 -10.86 -6.91 10.18
CA GLU A 154 -12.02 -7.60 10.75
C GLU A 154 -13.20 -7.54 9.77
N CYS A 155 -13.51 -6.36 9.23
CA CYS A 155 -14.59 -6.19 8.27
C CYS A 155 -14.37 -6.99 6.97
N ILE A 156 -13.13 -7.08 6.48
CA ILE A 156 -12.80 -7.91 5.30
C ILE A 156 -13.01 -9.39 5.60
N LEU A 157 -12.64 -9.87 6.79
CA LEU A 157 -12.84 -11.26 7.19
C LEU A 157 -14.32 -11.58 7.38
N ASP A 158 -15.12 -10.64 7.88
CA ASP A 158 -16.57 -10.78 7.97
C ASP A 158 -17.23 -10.83 6.58
N LEU A 159 -16.79 -9.96 5.66
CA LEU A 159 -17.31 -9.91 4.29
C LEU A 159 -16.94 -11.15 3.48
N TYR A 160 -15.73 -11.67 3.67
CA TYR A 160 -15.17 -12.77 2.92
C TYR A 160 -14.51 -13.78 3.87
N PRO A 161 -15.28 -14.67 4.53
CA PRO A 161 -14.74 -15.60 5.52
C PRO A 161 -13.69 -16.59 4.99
N SER A 162 -13.70 -16.86 3.69
CA SER A 162 -12.69 -17.69 3.01
C SER A 162 -11.42 -16.91 2.64
N PHE A 163 -11.39 -15.59 2.83
CA PHE A 163 -10.28 -14.74 2.45
C PHE A 163 -9.06 -15.01 3.30
N LYS A 164 -7.95 -15.35 2.64
CA LYS A 164 -6.66 -15.55 3.31
C LYS A 164 -5.92 -14.23 3.37
N LEU A 165 -5.72 -13.71 4.57
CA LEU A 165 -4.88 -12.55 4.79
C LEU A 165 -3.47 -12.82 4.24
N ARG A 166 -3.03 -11.91 3.38
CA ARG A 166 -1.66 -11.84 2.90
C ARG A 166 -0.74 -11.19 3.93
N PRO A 167 0.57 -11.41 3.85
CA PRO A 167 1.54 -10.82 4.76
C PRO A 167 1.59 -9.31 4.76
N ASN A 168 1.23 -8.66 3.65
CA ASN A 168 1.10 -7.21 3.62
C ASN A 168 0.06 -6.70 4.63
N HIS A 169 -1.01 -7.48 4.91
CA HIS A 169 -1.97 -7.13 5.95
C HIS A 169 -1.34 -7.23 7.34
N HIS A 170 -0.51 -8.26 7.57
CA HIS A 170 0.24 -8.38 8.83
C HIS A 170 1.27 -7.26 8.99
N ALA A 171 2.06 -6.99 7.96
CA ALA A 171 3.03 -5.89 7.93
C ALA A 171 2.38 -4.54 8.19
N ALA A 172 1.17 -4.30 7.66
CA ALA A 172 0.42 -3.08 7.93
C ALA A 172 0.12 -2.89 9.43
N LEU A 173 -0.11 -3.95 10.20
CA LEU A 173 -0.36 -3.85 11.65
C LEU A 173 0.85 -3.33 12.43
N HIS A 174 2.07 -3.44 11.88
CA HIS A 174 3.29 -2.92 12.51
C HIS A 174 3.53 -1.43 12.28
N ILE A 175 2.78 -0.79 11.38
CA ILE A 175 2.96 0.64 11.09
C ILE A 175 2.62 1.49 12.32
N GLY A 176 1.60 1.15 13.11
CA GLY A 176 1.30 1.87 14.37
C GLY A 176 2.49 1.90 15.34
N PRO A 177 3.04 0.74 15.74
CA PRO A 177 4.29 0.68 16.51
C PRO A 177 5.46 1.44 15.87
N PHE A 178 5.60 1.41 14.54
CA PHE A 178 6.67 2.12 13.83
C PHE A 178 6.50 3.64 13.89
N LEU A 179 5.26 4.15 13.81
CA LEU A 179 4.97 5.58 13.97
C LEU A 179 5.42 6.10 15.34
N VAL A 180 5.30 5.28 16.40
CA VAL A 180 5.76 5.63 17.75
C VAL A 180 7.30 5.64 17.84
N ARG A 181 7.97 4.70 17.17
CA ARG A 181 9.42 4.48 17.29
C ARG A 181 10.25 5.38 16.37
N PHE A 182 9.80 5.55 15.13
CA PHE A 182 10.59 6.16 14.06
C PHE A 182 10.04 7.52 13.61
N GLY A 183 8.93 7.97 14.17
CA GLY A 183 8.29 9.20 13.75
C GLY A 183 7.43 9.01 12.49
N PRO A 184 7.08 10.11 11.81
CA PRO A 184 6.20 10.09 10.63
C PRO A 184 6.72 9.18 9.51
N MET A 185 5.82 8.44 8.86
CA MET A 185 6.18 7.42 7.85
C MET A 185 7.03 7.95 6.70
N ARG A 186 6.87 9.22 6.32
CA ARG A 186 7.66 9.83 5.24
C ARG A 186 9.16 9.86 5.52
N GLY A 187 9.58 9.76 6.78
CA GLY A 187 11.00 9.70 7.15
C GLY A 187 11.67 8.38 6.80
N TRP A 188 10.90 7.29 6.68
CA TRP A 188 11.43 5.93 6.56
C TRP A 188 10.75 5.07 5.48
N TRP A 189 9.79 5.61 4.74
CA TRP A 189 9.21 4.92 3.59
C TRP A 189 10.19 4.74 2.43
N MET A 190 9.90 3.79 1.53
CA MET A 190 10.84 3.40 0.48
C MET A 190 10.82 4.28 -0.79
N TYR A 191 9.83 5.15 -0.98
CA TYR A 191 9.70 5.95 -2.21
C TYR A 191 10.93 6.81 -2.57
N PRO A 192 11.61 7.48 -1.63
CA PRO A 192 12.83 8.23 -1.94
C PRO A 192 13.94 7.30 -2.45
N PHE A 193 14.07 6.12 -1.84
CA PHE A 193 15.08 5.13 -2.23
C PHE A 193 14.76 4.52 -3.60
N GLU A 194 13.50 4.15 -3.87
CA GLU A 194 13.07 3.67 -5.19
C GLU A 194 13.36 4.69 -6.29
N ARG A 195 13.16 5.99 -5.99
CA ARG A 195 13.48 7.06 -6.93
C ARG A 195 14.99 7.16 -7.18
N ILE A 196 15.81 7.02 -6.15
CA ILE A 196 17.28 7.01 -6.28
C ILE A 196 17.71 5.80 -7.10
N ILE A 197 17.21 4.60 -6.81
CA ILE A 197 17.50 3.38 -7.56
C ILE A 197 17.16 3.58 -9.04
N GLY A 198 15.97 4.11 -9.36
CA GLY A 198 15.59 4.39 -10.75
C GLY A 198 16.42 5.48 -11.44
N ILE A 199 17.10 6.36 -10.70
CA ILE A 199 18.09 7.30 -11.26
C ILE A 199 19.39 6.55 -11.54
N LEU A 200 19.86 5.74 -10.60
CA LEU A 200 21.08 4.95 -10.72
C LEU A 200 20.97 3.96 -11.90
N GLU A 201 19.85 3.27 -12.06
CA GLU A 201 19.57 2.37 -13.19
C GLU A 201 19.67 3.05 -14.57
N LYS A 202 19.46 4.38 -14.64
CA LYS A 202 19.56 5.16 -15.89
C LYS A 202 20.95 5.72 -16.14
N THR A 203 21.86 5.55 -15.19
CA THR A 203 23.25 6.00 -15.35
C THR A 203 23.91 5.11 -16.40
N ASN A 204 24.55 5.73 -17.39
CA ASN A 204 25.31 4.98 -18.37
C ASN A 204 26.52 4.37 -17.66
N THR A 205 26.56 3.04 -17.54
CA THR A 205 27.64 2.35 -16.85
C THR A 205 28.58 1.70 -17.86
N ASN A 206 29.84 1.53 -17.48
CA ASN A 206 30.81 0.79 -18.28
C ASN A 206 30.63 -0.74 -18.19
N HIS A 207 29.60 -1.22 -17.48
CA HIS A 207 29.27 -2.62 -17.21
C HIS A 207 30.42 -3.47 -16.61
N LYS A 208 31.44 -2.82 -16.02
CA LYS A 208 32.57 -3.49 -15.39
C LYS A 208 32.40 -3.53 -13.88
N LEU A 209 32.17 -4.72 -13.33
CA LEU A 209 32.10 -4.94 -11.88
C LEU A 209 33.36 -4.40 -11.18
N GLY A 210 33.18 -3.70 -10.06
CA GLY A 210 34.25 -3.01 -9.32
C GLY A 210 34.62 -1.62 -9.86
N GLN A 211 34.18 -1.25 -11.06
CA GLN A 211 34.27 0.11 -11.60
C GLN A 211 32.89 0.78 -11.73
N MET A 212 31.84 -0.04 -11.87
CA MET A 212 30.47 0.39 -12.05
C MET A 212 29.97 1.24 -10.88
N GLU A 213 30.27 0.81 -9.65
CA GLU A 213 29.89 1.48 -8.40
C GLU A 213 30.51 2.88 -8.33
N LYS A 214 31.80 2.97 -8.70
CA LYS A 214 32.52 4.24 -8.80
C LYS A 214 31.90 5.15 -9.86
N THR A 215 31.66 4.63 -11.08
CA THR A 215 31.04 5.39 -12.17
C THR A 215 29.63 5.88 -11.82
N MET A 216 28.82 5.03 -11.19
CA MET A 216 27.49 5.40 -10.71
C MET A 216 27.56 6.51 -9.66
N LEU A 217 28.45 6.39 -8.67
CA LEU A 217 28.62 7.39 -7.62
C LEU A 217 29.10 8.74 -8.19
N GLU A 218 30.13 8.73 -9.03
CA GLU A 218 30.67 9.94 -9.67
C GLU A 218 29.61 10.65 -10.52
N SER A 219 28.85 9.90 -11.32
CA SER A 219 27.77 10.44 -12.14
C SER A 219 26.64 11.01 -11.31
N PHE A 220 26.24 10.32 -10.24
CA PHE A 220 25.20 10.78 -9.33
C PHE A 220 25.60 12.08 -8.62
N CYS A 221 26.83 12.16 -8.10
CA CYS A 221 27.37 13.37 -7.47
C CYS A 221 27.47 14.53 -8.46
N ALA A 222 27.96 14.28 -9.68
CA ALA A 222 28.04 15.30 -10.73
C ALA A 222 26.65 15.85 -11.09
N ALA A 223 25.66 14.97 -11.25
CA ALA A 223 24.28 15.36 -11.52
C ALA A 223 23.65 16.15 -10.36
N ALA A 224 23.92 15.76 -9.11
CA ALA A 224 23.45 16.48 -7.92
C ALA A 224 24.05 17.89 -7.84
N ASN A 225 25.37 18.03 -8.07
CA ASN A 225 26.05 19.32 -8.09
C ASN A 225 25.51 20.23 -9.20
N LEU A 226 25.30 19.69 -10.41
CA LEU A 226 24.71 20.46 -11.50
C LEU A 226 23.30 20.95 -11.16
N LYS A 227 22.48 20.10 -10.53
CA LYS A 227 21.12 20.47 -10.13
C LYS A 227 21.09 21.52 -9.02
N ALA A 228 22.11 21.60 -8.17
CA ALA A 228 22.21 22.65 -7.15
C ALA A 228 22.59 24.02 -7.72
N LEU A 229 23.17 24.06 -8.94
CA LEU A 229 23.58 25.29 -9.63
C LEU A 229 22.47 25.88 -10.53
N LEU A 230 21.42 25.10 -10.83
CA LEU A 230 20.28 25.48 -11.68
C LEU A 230 19.08 25.86 -10.82
#